data_AF-A0A0G0PSG1-F1
#
_entry.id   AF-A0A0G0PSG1-F1
#
_cell.length_a   1.000
_cell.length_b   1.000
_cell.length_c   1.000
_cell.angle_alpha   90.00
_cell.angle_beta   90.00
_cell.angle_gamma   90.00
#
_symmetry.space_group_name_H-M   'P 1'
#
loop_
_entity.id
_entity.type
_entity.pdbx_description
1 polymer ?
#
loop_
_entity_poly.entity_id
_entity_poly.type
_entity_poly.pdbx_seq_one_letter_code
_entity_poly.pdbx_strand_id
1 'polypeptide(L)'
;MWIQFILENLRFAISLFAGLIFFGVGWLYFDAWLEKHEKKELLRYLGFFLLAFSFAFSATQVESTLIEVPFSAILGNILASTSILAKISGLILITISLVIDPIQPRPDVSKFASSGIFGIPLPFSLLHPFLALSVGFLYFRRATIGLERHLRPVAIAFFVLGFSEFLSLGSFFRSTTNVGLYNLVAVFGPIWFARYISLAVATFILGKWVFGYLLKRFLTQLFMIFTSSILVIFLVTAVTFSGILLNNIQKETFVRLEIDARVLAYAIDARKAQTLSDAQLAAQNSQIVTSLGSRKSLATNLENFLLSKDQSFLWALDSSGTVLARGEDSEKFGDSVAGDPLVQKALEGTAVTSIGSRDGAFAPIITIQAAVPIKSRGAIVAGTTIDNAFADGIKKATGFETSIYGGNTLSATTFVTADGKTRPVGIKEENAQVKSQVLEKGESLNLALKILGVPYLGVYLPLKDITEKPVGVIFVGEPQTEVLQTAGASIELTFISTVALLLLSVIPSYLIAKYIAKQVE
;
A
#
# COMPACT_ATOMS: atom_id res chain seq x y z
N MET A 1 0.10 -5.45 2.56
CA MET A 1 1.29 -4.95 1.84
C MET A 1 2.04 -6.03 1.04
N TRP A 2 2.75 -6.97 1.68
CA TRP A 2 3.66 -7.90 0.99
C TRP A 2 3.03 -8.81 -0.09
N ILE A 3 1.78 -9.23 0.08
CA ILE A 3 1.07 -10.02 -0.94
C ILE A 3 0.90 -9.21 -2.24
N GLN A 4 0.49 -7.94 -2.13
CA GLN A 4 0.34 -7.06 -3.30
C GLN A 4 1.68 -6.84 -3.99
N PHE A 5 2.76 -6.67 -3.21
CA PHE A 5 4.11 -6.57 -3.75
C PHE A 5 4.52 -7.80 -4.57
N ILE A 6 4.28 -9.01 -4.05
CA ILE A 6 4.62 -10.26 -4.76
C ILE A 6 3.82 -10.39 -6.05
N LEU A 7 2.52 -10.09 -5.99
CA LEU A 7 1.63 -10.19 -7.16
C LEU A 7 2.00 -9.18 -8.24
N GLU A 8 2.41 -7.97 -7.87
CA GLU A 8 2.85 -6.97 -8.84
C GLU A 8 4.16 -7.36 -9.53
N ASN A 9 5.13 -7.87 -8.77
CA ASN A 9 6.39 -8.37 -9.33
C ASN A 9 6.16 -9.61 -10.22
N LEU A 10 5.19 -10.47 -9.88
CA LEU A 10 4.81 -11.61 -10.71
C LEU A 10 4.23 -11.15 -12.05
N ARG A 11 3.33 -10.15 -12.03
CA ARG A 11 2.79 -9.55 -13.26
C ARG A 11 3.90 -8.94 -14.12
N PHE A 12 4.81 -8.19 -13.52
CA PHE A 12 5.97 -7.61 -14.19
C PHE A 12 6.78 -8.70 -14.91
N ALA A 13 7.09 -9.78 -14.21
CA ALA A 13 7.81 -10.93 -14.76
C ALA A 13 7.11 -11.60 -15.94
N ILE A 14 5.81 -11.91 -15.80
CA ILE A 14 5.02 -12.55 -16.86
C ILE A 14 4.96 -11.65 -18.10
N SER A 15 4.78 -10.34 -17.91
CA SER A 15 4.66 -9.37 -19.00
C SER A 15 5.99 -9.18 -19.74
N LEU A 16 7.12 -9.11 -19.04
CA LEU A 16 8.44 -9.07 -19.68
C LEU A 16 8.77 -10.36 -20.41
N PHE A 17 8.44 -11.51 -19.81
CA PHE A 17 8.64 -12.80 -20.46
C PHE A 17 7.80 -12.88 -21.75
N ALA A 18 6.55 -12.42 -21.73
CA ALA A 18 5.73 -12.29 -22.93
C ALA A 18 6.40 -11.40 -23.99
N GLY A 19 6.93 -10.24 -23.57
CA GLY A 19 7.71 -9.35 -24.44
C GLY A 19 8.88 -10.07 -25.11
N LEU A 20 9.67 -10.83 -24.37
CA LEU A 20 10.79 -11.63 -24.90
C LEU A 20 10.33 -12.69 -25.92
N ILE A 21 9.24 -13.40 -25.63
CA ILE A 21 8.72 -14.41 -26.55
C ILE A 21 8.27 -13.77 -27.87
N PHE A 22 7.48 -12.68 -27.82
CA PHE A 22 7.06 -11.98 -29.03
C PHE A 22 8.24 -11.35 -29.79
N PHE A 23 9.25 -10.87 -29.06
CA PHE A 23 10.50 -10.41 -29.66
C PHE A 23 11.19 -11.56 -30.41
N GLY A 24 11.26 -12.75 -29.83
CA GLY A 24 11.79 -13.95 -30.48
C GLY A 24 11.00 -14.35 -31.73
N VAL A 25 9.66 -14.30 -31.72
CA VAL A 25 8.85 -14.54 -32.93
C VAL A 25 9.18 -13.50 -34.01
N GLY A 26 9.26 -12.22 -33.62
CA GLY A 26 9.62 -11.13 -34.53
C GLY A 26 11.00 -11.36 -35.12
N TRP A 27 11.97 -11.75 -34.31
CA TRP A 27 13.33 -12.07 -34.75
C TRP A 27 13.36 -13.23 -35.76
N LEU A 28 12.58 -14.28 -35.53
CA LEU A 28 12.48 -15.42 -36.47
C LEU A 28 12.02 -14.96 -37.87
N TYR A 29 11.01 -14.10 -37.94
CA TYR A 29 10.53 -13.56 -39.21
C TYR A 29 11.47 -12.50 -39.80
N PHE A 30 12.19 -11.76 -38.96
CA PHE A 30 13.21 -10.81 -39.41
C PHE A 30 14.41 -11.53 -40.05
N ASP A 31 14.86 -12.65 -39.46
CA ASP A 31 15.93 -13.48 -40.01
C ASP A 31 15.53 -14.07 -41.38
N ALA A 32 14.28 -14.55 -41.51
CA ALA A 32 13.74 -15.00 -42.79
C ALA A 32 13.68 -13.88 -43.85
N TRP A 33 13.27 -12.67 -43.44
CA TRP A 33 13.19 -11.51 -44.32
C TRP A 33 14.55 -11.03 -44.82
N LEU A 34 15.61 -11.13 -44.00
CA LEU A 34 16.97 -10.80 -44.43
C LEU A 34 17.45 -11.68 -45.59
N GLU A 35 16.92 -12.90 -45.73
CA GLU A 35 17.29 -13.82 -46.80
C GLU A 35 16.39 -13.68 -48.04
N LYS A 36 15.09 -13.43 -47.86
CA LYS A 36 14.10 -13.45 -48.96
C LYS A 36 13.58 -12.08 -49.41
N HIS A 37 13.71 -11.05 -48.56
CA HIS A 37 13.21 -9.69 -48.77
C HIS A 37 11.73 -9.55 -49.16
N GLU A 38 10.87 -10.50 -48.76
CA GLU A 38 9.45 -10.47 -49.10
C GLU A 38 8.65 -9.45 -48.26
N LYS A 39 7.81 -8.63 -48.90
CA LYS A 39 6.99 -7.60 -48.23
C LYS A 39 6.05 -8.15 -47.14
N LYS A 40 5.62 -9.42 -47.26
CA LYS A 40 4.74 -10.08 -46.28
C LYS A 40 5.45 -10.44 -44.98
N GLU A 41 6.74 -10.78 -45.05
CA GLU A 41 7.57 -11.08 -43.88
C GLU A 41 7.90 -9.77 -43.14
N LEU A 42 8.03 -8.65 -43.88
CA LEU A 42 8.21 -7.32 -43.31
C LEU A 42 7.08 -6.89 -42.38
N LEU A 43 5.83 -7.02 -42.84
CA LEU A 43 4.66 -6.72 -42.02
C LEU A 43 4.56 -7.64 -40.80
N ARG A 44 4.99 -8.90 -40.94
CA ARG A 44 4.90 -9.90 -39.87
C ARG A 44 5.90 -9.61 -38.75
N TYR A 45 7.17 -9.39 -39.06
CA TYR A 45 8.17 -9.12 -38.02
C TYR A 45 7.92 -7.79 -37.31
N LEU A 46 7.54 -6.74 -38.05
CA LEU A 46 7.18 -5.44 -37.45
C LEU A 46 6.00 -5.57 -36.50
N GLY A 47 4.98 -6.35 -36.88
CA GLY A 47 3.82 -6.59 -36.02
C GLY A 47 4.19 -7.31 -34.72
N PHE A 48 5.09 -8.28 -34.77
CA PHE A 48 5.59 -8.99 -33.59
C PHE A 48 6.50 -8.13 -32.71
N PHE A 49 7.35 -7.26 -33.29
CA PHE A 49 8.14 -6.31 -32.50
C PHE A 49 7.27 -5.25 -31.81
N LEU A 50 6.20 -4.78 -32.45
CA LEU A 50 5.23 -3.89 -31.81
C LEU A 50 4.49 -4.58 -30.66
N LEU A 51 4.15 -5.86 -30.80
CA LEU A 51 3.62 -6.65 -29.68
C LEU A 51 4.63 -6.80 -28.55
N ALA A 52 5.89 -7.10 -28.86
CA ALA A 52 6.95 -7.20 -27.87
C ALA A 52 7.12 -5.90 -27.08
N PHE A 53 7.15 -4.77 -27.79
CA PHE A 53 7.23 -3.43 -27.19
C PHE A 53 6.00 -3.11 -26.34
N SER A 54 4.81 -3.46 -26.82
CA SER A 54 3.56 -3.29 -26.06
C SER A 54 3.62 -4.03 -24.72
N PHE A 55 4.03 -5.30 -24.72
CA PHE A 55 4.12 -6.10 -23.49
C PHE A 55 5.21 -5.57 -22.54
N ALA A 56 6.36 -5.16 -23.07
CA ALA A 56 7.42 -4.54 -22.29
C ALA A 56 6.95 -3.25 -21.60
N PHE A 57 6.22 -2.38 -22.31
CA PHE A 57 5.68 -1.13 -21.76
C PHE A 57 4.50 -1.38 -20.81
N SER A 58 3.69 -2.42 -21.06
CA SER A 58 2.62 -2.81 -20.13
C SER A 58 3.14 -3.38 -18.81
N ALA A 59 4.37 -3.89 -18.81
CA ALA A 59 5.03 -4.39 -17.61
C ALA A 59 5.42 -3.26 -16.65
N THR A 60 5.71 -2.06 -17.16
CA THR A 60 6.17 -0.94 -16.31
C THR A 60 5.06 -0.29 -15.49
N GLN A 61 3.80 -0.47 -15.88
CA GLN A 61 2.66 0.12 -15.18
C GLN A 61 2.40 -0.62 -13.89
N VAL A 62 2.20 0.09 -12.77
CA VAL A 62 1.84 -0.54 -11.49
C VAL A 62 0.30 -0.62 -11.35
N GLU A 63 -0.26 -1.82 -11.23
CA GLU A 63 -1.69 -2.02 -10.97
C GLU A 63 -1.89 -2.02 -9.45
N SER A 64 -2.45 -0.95 -8.87
CA SER A 64 -2.81 -0.97 -7.46
C SER A 64 -4.20 -0.40 -7.22
N THR A 65 -4.87 -0.88 -6.17
CA THR A 65 -6.11 -0.30 -5.64
C THR A 65 -5.89 0.97 -4.82
N LEU A 66 -4.62 1.35 -4.55
CA LEU A 66 -4.27 2.29 -3.49
C LEU A 66 -3.40 3.45 -3.98
N ILE A 67 -2.91 3.42 -5.22
CA ILE A 67 -2.11 4.48 -5.84
C ILE A 67 -3.07 5.33 -6.67
N GLU A 68 -3.41 6.51 -6.16
CA GLU A 68 -4.19 7.50 -6.91
C GLU A 68 -3.33 8.29 -7.91
N VAL A 69 -2.00 8.31 -7.74
CA VAL A 69 -1.11 9.13 -8.58
C VAL A 69 0.17 8.36 -8.97
N PRO A 70 0.35 8.01 -10.27
CA PRO A 70 1.61 7.49 -10.78
C PRO A 70 2.76 8.50 -10.57
N PHE A 71 4.02 8.03 -10.52
CA PHE A 71 5.22 8.87 -10.35
C PHE A 71 5.26 10.07 -11.31
N SER A 72 4.69 9.90 -12.51
CA SER A 72 4.13 11.02 -13.27
C SER A 72 2.88 10.55 -14.01
N ALA A 73 1.72 11.12 -13.66
CA ALA A 73 0.46 10.83 -14.35
C ALA A 73 0.58 11.01 -15.87
N ILE A 74 1.41 11.96 -16.32
CA ILE A 74 1.68 12.21 -17.74
C ILE A 74 2.46 11.06 -18.38
N LEU A 75 3.61 10.65 -17.85
CA LEU A 75 4.41 9.58 -18.44
C LEU A 75 3.67 8.24 -18.37
N GLY A 76 3.03 7.93 -17.24
CA GLY A 76 2.23 6.72 -17.07
C GLY A 76 1.10 6.62 -18.10
N ASN A 77 0.36 7.72 -18.34
CA ASN A 77 -0.70 7.76 -19.35
C ASN A 77 -0.16 7.64 -20.79
N ILE A 78 1.00 8.24 -21.08
CA ILE A 78 1.66 8.10 -22.38
C ILE A 78 2.12 6.65 -22.59
N LEU A 79 2.77 6.03 -21.61
CA LEU A 79 3.22 4.63 -21.66
C LEU A 79 2.03 3.67 -21.81
N ALA A 80 0.91 3.94 -21.13
CA ALA A 80 -0.31 3.15 -21.27
C ALA A 80 -0.93 3.27 -22.66
N SER A 81 -1.09 4.50 -23.14
CA SER A 81 -1.67 4.75 -24.47
C SER A 81 -0.79 4.19 -25.59
N THR A 82 0.53 4.35 -25.48
CA THR A 82 1.48 3.81 -26.46
C THR A 82 1.52 2.29 -26.44
N SER A 83 1.46 1.65 -25.27
CA SER A 83 1.39 0.18 -25.16
C SER A 83 0.14 -0.37 -25.85
N ILE A 84 -1.03 0.25 -25.62
CA ILE A 84 -2.30 -0.12 -26.26
C ILE A 84 -2.21 0.07 -27.77
N LEU A 85 -1.78 1.26 -28.22
CA LEU A 85 -1.65 1.57 -29.65
C LEU A 85 -0.69 0.62 -30.36
N ALA A 86 0.47 0.32 -29.77
CA ALA A 86 1.43 -0.64 -30.30
C ALA A 86 0.83 -2.04 -30.39
N LYS A 87 0.01 -2.44 -29.40
CA LYS A 87 -0.66 -3.76 -29.40
C LYS A 87 -1.62 -3.90 -30.57
N ILE A 88 -2.53 -2.94 -30.75
CA ILE A 88 -3.50 -2.96 -31.85
C ILE A 88 -2.79 -2.94 -33.19
N SER A 89 -1.86 -2.00 -33.35
CA SER A 89 -1.10 -1.86 -34.59
C SER A 89 -0.35 -3.15 -34.94
N GLY A 90 0.27 -3.78 -33.94
CA GLY A 90 0.94 -5.06 -34.09
C GLY A 90 0.01 -6.19 -34.54
N LEU A 91 -1.16 -6.34 -33.90
CA LEU A 91 -2.14 -7.36 -34.27
C LEU A 91 -2.74 -7.11 -35.66
N ILE A 92 -3.00 -5.85 -36.03
CA ILE A 92 -3.48 -5.49 -37.37
C ILE A 92 -2.44 -5.86 -38.43
N LEU A 93 -1.17 -5.51 -38.23
CA LEU A 93 -0.10 -5.84 -39.17
C LEU A 93 0.07 -7.35 -39.36
N ILE A 94 0.01 -8.13 -38.27
CA ILE A 94 0.05 -9.60 -38.34
C ILE A 94 -1.16 -10.14 -39.12
N THR A 95 -2.35 -9.59 -38.86
CA THR A 95 -3.59 -9.99 -39.56
C THR A 95 -3.46 -9.71 -41.06
N ILE A 96 -3.04 -8.51 -41.45
CA ILE A 96 -2.83 -8.12 -42.86
C ILE A 96 -1.79 -9.04 -43.52
N SER A 97 -0.66 -9.30 -42.85
CA SER A 97 0.38 -10.22 -43.34
C SER A 97 -0.17 -11.63 -43.61
N LEU A 98 -1.04 -12.15 -42.74
CA LEU A 98 -1.62 -13.49 -42.89
C LEU A 98 -2.67 -13.58 -44.00
N VAL A 99 -3.37 -12.47 -44.28
CA VAL A 99 -4.37 -12.39 -45.36
C VAL A 99 -3.70 -12.27 -46.73
N ILE A 100 -2.61 -11.51 -46.83
CA ILE A 100 -1.87 -11.32 -48.10
C ILE A 100 -1.15 -12.60 -48.54
N ASP A 101 -0.71 -13.42 -47.59
CA ASP A 101 0.11 -14.60 -47.87
C ASP A 101 -0.78 -15.80 -48.27
N PRO A 102 -0.76 -16.22 -49.55
CA PRO A 102 -1.70 -17.21 -50.08
C PRO A 102 -1.50 -18.60 -49.44
N ILE A 103 -2.59 -19.32 -49.23
CA ILE A 103 -2.56 -20.70 -48.73
C ILE A 103 -2.01 -21.61 -49.83
N GLN A 104 -1.14 -22.57 -49.50
CA GLN A 104 -0.69 -23.57 -50.48
C GLN A 104 -1.90 -24.25 -51.14
N PRO A 105 -2.00 -24.27 -52.49
CA PRO A 105 -3.17 -24.81 -53.16
C PRO A 105 -3.29 -26.32 -52.93
N ARG A 106 -4.48 -26.77 -52.51
CA ARG A 106 -4.88 -28.18 -52.66
C ARG A 106 -5.36 -28.42 -54.10
N PRO A 107 -5.27 -29.65 -54.63
CA PRO A 107 -5.99 -30.01 -55.86
C PRO A 107 -7.50 -29.82 -55.63
N ASP A 108 -8.18 -29.31 -56.66
CA ASP A 108 -9.54 -28.77 -56.67
C ASP A 108 -10.56 -29.46 -55.75
N VAL A 109 -11.08 -28.69 -54.79
CA VAL A 109 -12.46 -28.84 -54.33
C VAL A 109 -13.07 -27.45 -54.11
N SER A 110 -14.19 -27.23 -54.80
CA SER A 110 -15.14 -26.10 -54.77
C SER A 110 -14.80 -24.88 -53.90
N LYS A 111 -14.70 -23.72 -54.55
CA LYS A 111 -14.58 -22.37 -53.98
C LYS A 111 -15.58 -22.16 -52.83
N PHE A 112 -15.09 -22.22 -51.60
CA PHE A 112 -15.81 -21.73 -50.43
C PHE A 112 -15.41 -20.27 -50.17
N ALA A 113 -16.41 -19.40 -50.08
CA ALA A 113 -16.29 -17.96 -50.09
C ALA A 113 -15.33 -17.40 -49.03
N SER A 114 -14.60 -16.34 -49.41
CA SER A 114 -13.81 -15.50 -48.52
C SER A 114 -14.68 -14.94 -47.40
N SER A 115 -14.43 -15.36 -46.16
CA SER A 115 -15.03 -14.78 -44.97
C SER A 115 -14.63 -13.31 -44.86
N GLY A 116 -15.57 -12.42 -45.12
CA GLY A 116 -15.40 -10.98 -44.96
C GLY A 116 -15.09 -10.62 -43.51
N ILE A 117 -14.19 -9.65 -43.33
CA ILE A 117 -13.93 -9.00 -42.05
C ILE A 117 -15.19 -8.20 -41.72
N PHE A 118 -16.06 -8.72 -40.85
CA PHE A 118 -17.18 -7.95 -40.32
C PHE A 118 -16.64 -6.90 -39.33
N GLY A 119 -16.54 -5.65 -39.80
CA GLY A 119 -16.24 -4.50 -38.97
C GLY A 119 -17.42 -4.15 -38.09
N ILE A 120 -17.41 -4.61 -36.84
CA ILE A 120 -18.26 -4.06 -35.78
C ILE A 120 -17.54 -2.81 -35.25
N PRO A 121 -18.17 -1.62 -35.22
CA PRO A 121 -17.55 -0.43 -34.66
C PRO A 121 -17.49 -0.56 -33.14
N LEU A 122 -16.45 -1.24 -32.66
CA LEU A 122 -16.13 -1.34 -31.25
C LEU A 122 -15.23 -0.15 -30.86
N PRO A 123 -15.36 0.38 -29.64
CA PRO A 123 -14.39 1.30 -29.07
C PRO A 123 -12.96 0.76 -29.25
N PHE A 124 -12.01 1.64 -29.59
CA PHE A 124 -10.63 1.25 -29.93
C PHE A 124 -9.97 0.36 -28.87
N SER A 125 -10.31 0.57 -27.59
CA SER A 125 -9.83 -0.24 -26.45
C SER A 125 -10.37 -1.68 -26.43
N LEU A 126 -11.55 -1.95 -26.98
CA LEU A 126 -12.20 -3.26 -26.99
C LEU A 126 -11.76 -4.17 -28.14
N LEU A 127 -10.95 -3.67 -29.08
CA LEU A 127 -10.59 -4.39 -30.31
C LEU A 127 -9.54 -5.50 -30.10
N HIS A 128 -8.65 -5.35 -29.13
CA HIS A 128 -7.52 -6.28 -28.89
C HIS A 128 -7.90 -7.76 -28.77
N PRO A 129 -8.91 -8.18 -27.97
CA PRO A 129 -9.27 -9.59 -27.87
C PRO A 129 -9.77 -10.17 -29.20
N PHE A 130 -10.58 -9.42 -29.94
CA PHE A 130 -11.09 -9.85 -31.24
C PHE A 130 -9.98 -9.98 -32.28
N LEU A 131 -9.03 -9.04 -32.27
CA LEU A 131 -7.86 -9.10 -33.16
C LEU A 131 -6.95 -10.29 -32.83
N ALA A 132 -6.68 -10.56 -31.55
CA ALA A 132 -5.90 -11.73 -31.13
C ALA A 132 -6.59 -13.05 -31.54
N LEU A 133 -7.91 -13.16 -31.35
CA LEU A 133 -8.70 -14.31 -31.81
C LEU A 133 -8.69 -14.44 -33.34
N SER A 134 -8.73 -13.33 -34.08
CA SER A 134 -8.65 -13.31 -35.55
C SER A 134 -7.30 -13.83 -36.04
N VAL A 135 -6.20 -13.39 -35.41
CA VAL A 135 -4.85 -13.91 -35.69
C VAL A 135 -4.79 -15.42 -35.39
N GLY A 136 -5.32 -15.86 -34.25
CA GLY A 136 -5.42 -17.28 -33.89
C GLY A 136 -6.19 -18.11 -34.92
N PHE A 137 -7.33 -17.60 -35.39
CA PHE A 137 -8.15 -18.23 -36.43
C PHE A 137 -7.40 -18.34 -37.76
N LEU A 138 -6.70 -17.28 -38.20
CA LEU A 138 -5.93 -17.31 -39.45
C LEU A 138 -4.76 -18.31 -39.39
N TYR A 139 -4.04 -18.36 -38.26
CA TYR A 139 -3.01 -19.39 -38.06
C TYR A 139 -3.61 -20.81 -37.99
N PHE A 140 -4.78 -20.98 -37.38
CA PHE A 140 -5.48 -22.26 -37.34
C PHE A 140 -5.91 -22.71 -38.74
N ARG A 141 -6.43 -21.78 -39.56
CA ARG A 141 -6.78 -22.02 -40.96
C ARG A 141 -5.55 -22.47 -41.77
N ARG A 142 -4.39 -21.84 -41.58
CA ARG A 142 -3.14 -22.28 -42.21
C ARG A 142 -2.68 -23.66 -41.76
N ALA A 143 -2.75 -23.94 -40.45
CA ALA A 143 -2.32 -25.22 -39.91
C ALA A 143 -3.19 -26.40 -40.38
N THR A 144 -4.49 -26.16 -40.62
CA THR A 144 -5.47 -27.19 -41.01
C THR A 144 -5.67 -27.29 -42.53
N ILE A 145 -6.01 -26.18 -43.18
CA ILE A 145 -6.31 -26.13 -44.62
C ILE A 145 -5.01 -26.05 -45.43
N GLY A 146 -4.07 -25.21 -45.01
CA GLY A 146 -2.76 -25.04 -45.64
C GLY A 146 -1.72 -26.12 -45.31
N LEU A 147 -2.08 -27.11 -44.49
CA LEU A 147 -1.23 -28.25 -44.08
C LEU A 147 0.07 -27.85 -43.34
N GLU A 148 0.22 -26.59 -42.91
CA GLU A 148 1.36 -26.08 -42.15
C GLU A 148 1.26 -26.47 -40.66
N ARG A 149 1.31 -27.78 -40.36
CA ARG A 149 1.07 -28.33 -39.01
C ARG A 149 1.92 -27.70 -37.91
N HIS A 150 3.10 -27.20 -38.24
CA HIS A 150 3.98 -26.52 -37.29
C HIS A 150 3.40 -25.21 -36.73
N LEU A 151 2.39 -24.57 -37.36
CA LEU A 151 1.78 -23.32 -36.87
C LEU A 151 0.65 -23.56 -35.87
N ARG A 152 0.26 -24.82 -35.64
CA ARG A 152 -0.80 -25.18 -34.69
C ARG A 152 -0.55 -24.64 -33.26
N PRO A 153 0.67 -24.71 -32.69
CA PRO A 153 0.95 -24.12 -31.38
C PRO A 153 0.77 -22.60 -31.37
N VAL A 154 1.14 -21.91 -32.45
CA VAL A 154 0.97 -20.45 -32.59
C VAL A 154 -0.52 -20.08 -32.57
N ALA A 155 -1.36 -20.82 -33.31
CA ALA A 155 -2.80 -20.64 -33.30
C ALA A 155 -3.40 -20.79 -31.88
N ILE A 156 -3.01 -21.86 -31.17
CA ILE A 156 -3.47 -22.12 -29.80
C ILE A 156 -3.02 -20.99 -28.86
N ALA A 157 -1.76 -20.54 -28.96
CA ALA A 157 -1.26 -19.44 -28.15
C ALA A 157 -2.05 -18.15 -28.36
N PHE A 158 -2.40 -17.81 -29.61
CA PHE A 158 -3.22 -16.63 -29.90
C PHE A 158 -4.68 -16.76 -29.46
N PHE A 159 -5.26 -17.96 -29.44
CA PHE A 159 -6.59 -18.19 -28.83
C PHE A 159 -6.57 -17.97 -27.32
N VAL A 160 -5.57 -18.53 -26.63
CA VAL A 160 -5.40 -18.34 -25.18
C VAL A 160 -5.07 -16.87 -24.86
N LEU A 161 -4.28 -16.21 -25.70
CA LEU A 161 -4.03 -14.77 -25.60
C LEU A 161 -5.32 -13.96 -25.77
N GLY A 162 -6.15 -14.30 -26.75
CA GLY A 162 -7.46 -13.67 -26.95
C GLY A 162 -8.37 -13.80 -25.72
N PHE A 163 -8.36 -14.96 -25.05
CA PHE A 163 -9.06 -15.16 -23.80
C PHE A 163 -8.49 -14.31 -22.65
N SER A 164 -7.15 -14.25 -22.52
CA SER A 164 -6.48 -13.36 -21.56
C SER A 164 -6.85 -11.88 -21.79
N GLU A 165 -6.87 -11.43 -23.04
CA GLU A 165 -7.25 -10.06 -23.39
C GLU A 165 -8.75 -9.81 -23.19
N PHE A 166 -9.61 -10.81 -23.33
CA PHE A 166 -11.02 -10.67 -22.98
C PHE A 166 -11.20 -10.45 -21.47
N LEU A 167 -10.45 -11.20 -20.65
CA LEU A 167 -10.45 -11.00 -19.19
C LEU A 167 -9.90 -9.63 -18.78
N SER A 168 -9.01 -9.03 -19.59
CA SER A 168 -8.48 -7.68 -19.31
C SER A 168 -9.56 -6.60 -19.38
N LEU A 169 -10.61 -6.81 -20.18
CA LEU A 169 -11.78 -5.93 -20.25
C LEU A 169 -12.55 -5.86 -18.93
N GLY A 170 -12.35 -6.83 -18.03
CA GLY A 170 -12.86 -6.76 -16.66
C GLY A 170 -12.47 -5.45 -15.97
N SER A 171 -11.29 -4.89 -16.26
CA SER A 171 -10.82 -3.62 -15.70
C SER A 171 -11.80 -2.44 -15.85
N PHE A 172 -12.62 -2.40 -16.91
CA PHE A 172 -13.64 -1.35 -17.10
C PHE A 172 -14.77 -1.39 -16.06
N PHE A 173 -14.99 -2.54 -15.43
CA PHE A 173 -16.03 -2.75 -14.43
C PHE A 173 -15.53 -2.51 -13.00
N ARG A 174 -14.29 -2.04 -12.81
CA ARG A 174 -13.70 -1.77 -11.48
C ARG A 174 -14.40 -0.64 -10.72
N SER A 175 -15.13 0.25 -11.39
CA SER A 175 -15.94 1.33 -10.79
C SER A 175 -17.40 0.93 -10.51
N THR A 176 -17.75 -0.36 -10.63
CA THR A 176 -19.13 -0.81 -10.40
C THR A 176 -19.54 -0.71 -8.93
N THR A 177 -20.80 -0.35 -8.68
CA THR A 177 -21.40 -0.29 -7.35
C THR A 177 -21.85 -1.67 -6.83
N ASN A 178 -21.85 -2.71 -7.68
CA ASN A 178 -22.23 -4.06 -7.28
C ASN A 178 -21.06 -4.81 -6.61
N VAL A 179 -21.19 -5.10 -5.32
CA VAL A 179 -20.17 -5.76 -4.48
C VAL A 179 -19.70 -7.10 -5.06
N GLY A 180 -20.61 -7.90 -5.65
CA GLY A 180 -20.25 -9.21 -6.23
C GLY A 180 -19.38 -9.09 -7.47
N LEU A 181 -19.71 -8.16 -8.36
CA LEU A 181 -18.93 -7.88 -9.56
C LEU A 181 -17.61 -7.18 -9.20
N TYR A 182 -17.63 -6.25 -8.26
CA TYR A 182 -16.42 -5.59 -7.76
C TYR A 182 -15.42 -6.61 -7.21
N ASN A 183 -15.84 -7.55 -6.36
CA ASN A 183 -14.94 -8.56 -5.79
C ASN A 183 -14.31 -9.49 -6.85
N LEU A 184 -15.03 -9.78 -7.94
CA LEU A 184 -14.50 -10.58 -9.05
C LEU A 184 -13.46 -9.80 -9.88
N VAL A 185 -13.72 -8.51 -10.08
CA VAL A 185 -12.99 -7.59 -10.98
C VAL A 185 -11.89 -6.80 -10.26
N ALA A 186 -11.87 -6.84 -8.92
CA ALA A 186 -10.92 -6.14 -8.07
C ALA A 186 -9.47 -6.38 -8.51
N VAL A 187 -8.60 -5.40 -8.28
CA VAL A 187 -7.16 -5.59 -8.49
C VAL A 187 -6.70 -6.72 -7.57
N PHE A 188 -5.97 -7.69 -8.13
CA PHE A 188 -5.62 -8.96 -7.47
C PHE A 188 -6.81 -9.89 -7.14
N GLY A 189 -7.98 -9.69 -7.77
CA GLY A 189 -9.13 -10.58 -7.69
C GLY A 189 -9.06 -11.80 -8.61
N PRO A 190 -10.09 -12.66 -8.63
CA PRO A 190 -10.12 -13.89 -9.43
C PRO A 190 -9.92 -13.66 -10.94
N ILE A 191 -10.53 -12.62 -11.53
CA ILE A 191 -10.38 -12.31 -12.96
C ILE A 191 -8.94 -11.89 -13.27
N TRP A 192 -8.30 -11.17 -12.37
CA TRP A 192 -6.90 -10.78 -12.50
C TRP A 192 -5.99 -12.00 -12.55
N PHE A 193 -6.18 -12.97 -11.65
CA PHE A 193 -5.43 -14.24 -11.68
C PHE A 193 -5.68 -15.01 -12.97
N ALA A 194 -6.94 -15.16 -13.37
CA ALA A 194 -7.30 -15.87 -14.59
C ALA A 194 -6.65 -15.25 -15.85
N ARG A 195 -6.59 -13.91 -15.93
CA ARG A 195 -5.90 -13.17 -16.99
C ARG A 195 -4.42 -13.54 -17.05
N TYR A 196 -3.68 -13.38 -15.95
CA TYR A 196 -2.23 -13.58 -15.96
C TYR A 196 -1.81 -15.05 -16.06
N ILE A 197 -2.61 -15.98 -15.54
CA ILE A 197 -2.41 -17.42 -15.77
C ILE A 197 -2.60 -17.73 -17.26
N SER A 198 -3.66 -17.21 -17.88
CA SER A 198 -3.91 -17.41 -19.31
C SER A 198 -2.79 -16.80 -20.16
N LEU A 199 -2.31 -15.60 -19.82
CA LEU A 199 -1.16 -14.98 -20.47
C LEU A 199 0.09 -15.85 -20.35
N ALA A 200 0.42 -16.32 -19.15
CA ALA A 200 1.58 -17.17 -18.91
C ALA A 200 1.50 -18.48 -19.73
N VAL A 201 0.32 -19.10 -19.83
CA VAL A 201 0.10 -20.30 -20.66
C VAL A 201 0.28 -19.98 -22.14
N ALA A 202 -0.31 -18.89 -22.65
CA ALA A 202 -0.15 -18.47 -24.05
C ALA A 202 1.32 -18.24 -24.39
N THR A 203 2.03 -17.51 -23.52
CA THR A 203 3.45 -17.20 -23.66
C THR A 203 4.31 -18.47 -23.59
N PHE A 204 4.00 -19.42 -22.71
CA PHE A 204 4.74 -20.68 -22.61
C PHE A 204 4.60 -21.54 -23.88
N ILE A 205 3.38 -21.66 -24.42
CA ILE A 205 3.11 -22.40 -25.66
C ILE A 205 3.87 -21.77 -26.83
N LEU A 206 3.78 -20.44 -26.98
CA LEU A 206 4.46 -19.70 -28.03
C LEU A 206 5.98 -19.77 -27.86
N GLY A 207 6.48 -19.64 -26.64
CA GLY A 207 7.91 -19.69 -26.32
C GLY A 207 8.53 -21.05 -26.66
N LYS A 208 7.88 -22.15 -26.26
CA LYS A 208 8.34 -23.50 -26.63
C LYS A 208 8.46 -23.67 -28.15
N TRP A 209 7.51 -23.10 -28.90
CA TRP A 209 7.54 -23.12 -30.37
C TRP A 209 8.72 -22.30 -30.91
N VAL A 210 8.82 -21.01 -30.55
CA VAL A 210 9.85 -20.08 -31.06
C VAL A 210 11.27 -20.56 -30.79
N PHE A 211 11.56 -20.92 -29.53
CA PHE A 211 12.91 -21.33 -29.13
C PHE A 211 13.35 -22.63 -29.82
N GLY A 212 12.40 -23.51 -30.18
CA GLY A 212 12.68 -24.70 -30.98
C GLY A 212 13.24 -24.40 -32.38
N TYR A 213 13.00 -23.21 -32.93
CA TYR A 213 13.54 -22.77 -34.22
C TYR A 213 14.75 -21.84 -34.05
N LEU A 214 14.68 -20.86 -33.14
CA LEU A 214 15.74 -19.88 -32.94
C LEU A 214 17.06 -20.51 -32.47
N LEU A 215 17.01 -21.60 -31.70
CA LEU A 215 18.21 -22.27 -31.19
C LEU A 215 18.90 -23.17 -32.23
N LYS A 216 18.41 -23.25 -33.47
CA LYS A 216 19.00 -24.11 -34.52
C LYS A 216 20.17 -23.45 -35.26
N ARG A 217 20.17 -22.13 -35.40
CA ARG A 217 21.24 -21.36 -36.08
C ARG A 217 22.19 -20.80 -35.03
N PHE A 218 23.50 -21.01 -35.18
CA PHE A 218 24.49 -20.69 -34.14
C PHE A 218 24.45 -19.22 -33.68
N LEU A 219 24.40 -18.26 -34.61
CA LEU A 219 24.28 -16.83 -34.29
C LEU A 219 23.01 -16.53 -33.48
N THR A 220 21.86 -16.99 -33.98
CA THR A 220 20.55 -16.75 -33.36
C THR A 220 20.44 -17.44 -32.00
N GLN A 221 21.06 -18.61 -31.86
CA GLN A 221 21.16 -19.34 -30.60
C GLN A 221 21.91 -18.51 -29.54
N LEU A 222 23.11 -18.02 -29.87
CA LEU A 222 23.91 -17.18 -28.97
C LEU A 222 23.16 -15.90 -28.58
N PHE A 223 22.57 -15.22 -29.56
CA PHE A 223 21.81 -13.99 -29.33
C PHE A 223 20.62 -14.20 -28.38
N MET A 224 19.85 -15.29 -28.56
CA MET A 224 18.73 -15.59 -27.68
C MET A 224 19.18 -16.04 -26.28
N ILE A 225 20.29 -16.77 -26.16
CA ILE A 225 20.86 -17.13 -24.85
C ILE A 225 21.30 -15.88 -24.09
N PHE A 226 22.00 -14.94 -24.73
CA PHE A 226 22.41 -13.71 -24.07
C PHE A 226 21.21 -12.86 -23.67
N THR A 227 20.25 -12.65 -24.57
CA THR A 227 19.07 -11.84 -24.31
C THR A 227 18.20 -12.41 -23.19
N SER A 228 18.00 -13.74 -23.16
CA SER A 228 17.26 -14.40 -22.07
C SER A 228 18.02 -14.39 -20.74
N SER A 229 19.34 -14.57 -20.75
CA SER A 229 20.17 -14.48 -19.53
C SER A 229 20.14 -13.08 -18.94
N ILE A 230 20.28 -12.06 -19.79
CA ILE A 230 20.17 -10.66 -19.39
C ILE A 230 18.79 -10.39 -18.79
N LEU A 231 17.71 -10.88 -19.41
CA LEU A 231 16.36 -10.74 -18.85
C LEU A 231 16.24 -11.36 -17.46
N VAL A 232 16.75 -12.57 -17.24
CA VAL A 232 16.70 -13.22 -15.93
C VAL A 232 17.47 -12.41 -14.87
N ILE A 233 18.67 -11.93 -15.21
CA ILE A 233 19.49 -11.11 -14.30
C ILE A 233 18.75 -9.82 -13.92
N PHE A 234 18.20 -9.11 -14.91
CA PHE A 234 17.45 -7.87 -14.68
C PHE A 234 16.17 -8.10 -13.89
N LEU A 235 15.45 -9.19 -14.15
CA LEU A 235 14.27 -9.57 -13.40
C LEU A 235 14.60 -9.82 -11.92
N VAL A 236 15.60 -10.66 -11.64
CA VAL A 236 16.03 -10.98 -10.27
C VAL A 236 16.48 -9.70 -9.55
N THR A 237 17.23 -8.84 -10.24
CA THR A 237 17.69 -7.56 -9.69
C THR A 237 16.52 -6.64 -9.37
N ALA A 238 15.56 -6.48 -10.28
CA ALA A 238 14.39 -5.62 -10.10
C ALA A 238 13.50 -6.09 -8.94
N VAL A 239 13.22 -7.39 -8.85
CA VAL A 239 12.41 -7.98 -7.76
C VAL A 239 13.12 -7.83 -6.42
N THR A 240 14.43 -8.11 -6.39
CA THR A 240 15.24 -8.00 -5.17
C THR A 240 15.33 -6.56 -4.69
N PHE A 241 15.66 -5.62 -5.58
CA PHE A 241 15.73 -4.20 -5.26
C PHE A 241 14.39 -3.68 -4.75
N SER A 242 13.30 -4.00 -5.45
CA SER A 242 11.95 -3.58 -5.04
C SER A 242 11.56 -4.15 -3.67
N GLY A 243 12.00 -5.37 -3.35
CA GLY A 243 11.76 -6.00 -2.04
C GLY A 243 12.58 -5.36 -0.91
N ILE A 244 13.84 -5.07 -1.17
CA ILE A 244 14.71 -4.32 -0.24
C ILE A 244 14.13 -2.93 0.01
N LEU A 245 13.72 -2.24 -1.06
CA LEU A 245 13.11 -0.93 -0.99
C LEU A 245 11.83 -0.94 -0.14
N LEU A 246 10.90 -1.87 -0.38
CA LEU A 246 9.68 -1.97 0.40
C LEU A 246 9.96 -2.25 1.88
N ASN A 247 10.92 -3.13 2.17
CA ASN A 247 11.35 -3.42 3.54
C ASN A 247 11.99 -2.21 4.21
N ASN A 248 12.81 -1.44 3.47
CA ASN A 248 13.44 -0.23 3.99
C ASN A 248 12.40 0.85 4.28
N ILE A 249 11.47 1.09 3.35
CA ILE A 249 10.36 2.03 3.55
C ILE A 249 9.52 1.60 4.78
N GLN A 250 9.18 0.31 4.90
CA GLN A 250 8.45 -0.19 6.06
C GLN A 250 9.21 0.06 7.38
N LYS A 251 10.52 -0.19 7.41
CA LYS A 251 11.36 0.06 8.59
C LYS A 251 11.45 1.55 8.90
N GLU A 252 11.65 2.39 7.89
CA GLU A 252 11.71 3.84 8.03
C GLU A 252 10.38 4.40 8.54
N THR A 253 9.24 3.91 8.03
CA THR A 253 7.92 4.26 8.56
C THR A 253 7.79 3.89 10.03
N PHE A 254 8.24 2.70 10.47
CA PHE A 254 8.21 2.36 11.89
C PHE A 254 9.11 3.26 12.75
N VAL A 255 10.29 3.61 12.26
CA VAL A 255 11.19 4.55 12.97
C VAL A 255 10.54 5.93 13.07
N ARG A 256 9.92 6.42 12.00
CA ARG A 256 9.18 7.69 11.99
C ARG A 256 8.03 7.66 13.00
N LEU A 257 7.16 6.65 12.93
CA LEU A 257 6.06 6.47 13.87
C LEU A 257 6.53 6.40 15.33
N GLU A 258 7.69 5.79 15.61
CA GLU A 258 8.27 5.79 16.96
C GLU A 258 8.71 7.20 17.40
N ILE A 259 9.34 7.97 16.52
CA ILE A 259 9.69 9.37 16.78
C ILE A 259 8.43 10.19 17.06
N ASP A 260 7.38 10.02 16.27
CA ASP A 260 6.12 10.75 16.44
C ASP A 260 5.40 10.37 17.74
N ALA A 261 5.42 9.09 18.09
CA ALA A 261 4.90 8.64 19.36
C ALA A 261 5.70 9.22 20.55
N ARG A 262 7.02 9.42 20.39
CA ARG A 262 7.85 10.16 21.37
C ARG A 262 7.53 11.66 21.40
N VAL A 263 7.18 12.28 20.28
CA VAL A 263 6.69 13.68 20.25
C VAL A 263 5.39 13.79 21.04
N LEU A 264 4.49 12.80 20.94
CA LEU A 264 3.28 12.76 21.77
C LEU A 264 3.62 12.64 23.26
N ALA A 265 4.55 11.74 23.61
CA ALA A 265 5.03 11.61 24.98
C ALA A 265 5.63 12.94 25.50
N TYR A 266 6.39 13.64 24.68
CA TYR A 266 6.91 14.97 24.99
C TYR A 266 5.80 16.01 25.19
N ALA A 267 4.75 16.00 24.37
CA ALA A 267 3.60 16.89 24.54
C ALA A 267 2.86 16.61 25.86
N ILE A 268 2.74 15.34 26.25
CA ILE A 268 2.20 14.93 27.56
C ILE A 268 3.11 15.45 28.69
N ASP A 269 4.42 15.33 28.57
CA ASP A 269 5.36 15.80 29.60
C ASP A 269 5.37 17.34 29.71
N ALA A 270 5.26 18.06 28.59
CA ALA A 270 5.06 19.50 28.60
C ALA A 270 3.75 19.88 29.32
N ARG A 271 2.67 19.13 29.07
CA ARG A 271 1.39 19.34 29.75
C ARG A 271 1.44 18.95 31.23
N LYS A 272 2.23 17.95 31.64
CA LYS A 272 2.53 17.66 33.06
C LYS A 272 3.19 18.86 33.72
N ALA A 273 4.23 19.43 33.11
CA ALA A 273 4.93 20.59 33.64
C ALA A 273 4.01 21.82 33.76
N GLN A 274 3.14 22.06 32.76
CA GLN A 274 2.13 23.11 32.81
C GLN A 274 1.13 22.89 33.95
N THR A 275 0.57 21.68 34.06
CA THR A 275 -0.39 21.30 35.12
C THR A 275 0.23 21.47 36.51
N LEU A 276 1.51 21.12 36.67
CA LEU A 276 2.25 21.33 37.90
C LEU A 276 2.39 22.81 38.25
N SER A 277 2.72 23.64 37.26
CA SER A 277 2.81 25.10 37.45
C SER A 277 1.47 25.69 37.87
N ASP A 278 0.37 25.29 37.22
CA ASP A 278 -0.97 25.76 37.59
C ASP A 278 -1.38 25.28 38.99
N ALA A 279 -1.06 24.04 39.37
CA ALA A 279 -1.28 23.54 40.73
C ALA A 279 -0.46 24.31 41.78
N GLN A 280 0.78 24.68 41.47
CA GLN A 280 1.62 25.51 42.35
C GLN A 280 1.04 26.92 42.52
N LEU A 281 0.54 27.53 41.44
CA LEU A 281 -0.13 28.82 41.49
C LEU A 281 -1.41 28.74 42.34
N ALA A 282 -2.19 27.66 42.21
CA ALA A 282 -3.36 27.43 43.05
C ALA A 282 -2.97 27.30 44.54
N ALA A 283 -1.91 26.54 44.85
CA ALA A 283 -1.45 26.31 46.22
C ALA A 283 -0.89 27.58 46.88
N GLN A 284 -0.41 28.54 46.09
CA GLN A 284 0.10 29.83 46.55
C GLN A 284 -0.96 30.95 46.53
N ASN A 285 -2.11 30.71 45.92
CA ASN A 285 -3.17 31.72 45.83
C ASN A 285 -3.78 32.00 47.22
N SER A 286 -3.66 33.25 47.66
CA SER A 286 -4.14 33.68 48.98
C SER A 286 -5.64 33.46 49.17
N GLN A 287 -6.45 33.60 48.11
CA GLN A 287 -7.90 33.38 48.18
C GLN A 287 -8.24 31.90 48.42
N ILE A 288 -7.48 30.98 47.80
CA ILE A 288 -7.67 29.53 47.98
C ILE A 288 -7.19 29.11 49.38
N VAL A 289 -6.01 29.56 49.81
CA VAL A 289 -5.43 29.17 51.11
C VAL A 289 -6.23 29.73 52.30
N THR A 290 -6.82 30.92 52.18
CA THR A 290 -7.66 31.50 53.24
C THR A 290 -9.06 30.90 53.28
N SER A 291 -9.56 30.39 52.16
CA SER A 291 -10.89 29.77 52.07
C SER A 291 -10.94 28.30 52.50
N LEU A 292 -9.80 27.67 52.86
CA LEU A 292 -9.75 26.29 53.35
C LEU A 292 -10.70 26.00 54.54
N GLY A 293 -11.06 27.02 55.33
CA GLY A 293 -11.99 26.88 56.45
C GLY A 293 -13.49 27.02 56.09
N SER A 294 -13.83 27.43 54.86
CA SER A 294 -15.21 27.61 54.42
C SER A 294 -15.43 26.96 53.05
N ARG A 295 -16.16 25.84 53.05
CA ARG A 295 -16.38 25.01 51.86
C ARG A 295 -16.94 25.79 50.67
N LYS A 296 -17.95 26.64 50.90
CA LYS A 296 -18.65 27.34 49.81
C LYS A 296 -17.73 28.35 49.10
N SER A 297 -16.94 29.11 49.85
CA SER A 297 -15.98 30.05 49.26
C SER A 297 -14.81 29.33 48.60
N LEU A 298 -14.36 28.20 49.17
CA LEU A 298 -13.30 27.38 48.56
C LEU A 298 -13.74 26.84 47.21
N ALA A 299 -14.94 26.25 47.11
CA ALA A 299 -15.46 25.70 45.86
C ALA A 299 -15.54 26.78 44.76
N THR A 300 -16.09 27.95 45.06
CA THR A 300 -16.18 29.06 44.08
C THR A 300 -14.80 29.57 43.66
N ASN A 301 -13.84 29.67 44.58
CA ASN A 301 -12.48 30.10 44.24
C ASN A 301 -11.76 29.05 43.37
N LEU A 302 -11.96 27.76 43.65
CA LEU A 302 -11.41 26.66 42.85
C LEU A 302 -12.04 26.62 41.45
N GLU A 303 -13.36 26.79 41.34
CA GLU A 303 -14.09 26.84 40.06
C GLU A 303 -13.57 28.00 39.18
N ASN A 304 -13.49 29.21 39.74
CA ASN A 304 -12.97 30.38 39.02
C ASN A 304 -11.52 30.16 38.54
N PHE A 305 -10.68 29.57 39.39
CA PHE A 305 -9.29 29.26 39.03
C PHE A 305 -9.23 28.20 37.92
N LEU A 306 -10.00 27.12 38.05
CA LEU A 306 -10.12 26.04 37.09
C LEU A 306 -10.48 26.56 35.69
N LEU A 307 -11.53 27.40 35.61
CA LEU A 307 -11.97 28.02 34.35
C LEU A 307 -10.91 28.95 33.76
N SER A 308 -10.22 29.74 34.61
CA SER A 308 -9.18 30.67 34.15
C SER A 308 -7.93 29.98 33.56
N LYS A 309 -7.67 28.75 33.98
CA LYS A 309 -6.49 27.96 33.60
C LYS A 309 -6.79 26.83 32.62
N ASP A 310 -8.05 26.68 32.20
CA ASP A 310 -8.50 25.60 31.32
C ASP A 310 -8.11 24.21 31.85
N GLN A 311 -8.25 24.02 33.16
CA GLN A 311 -8.02 22.74 33.83
C GLN A 311 -9.31 21.94 33.84
N SER A 312 -9.23 20.60 33.77
CA SER A 312 -10.42 19.75 33.74
C SER A 312 -10.96 19.47 35.15
N PHE A 313 -10.10 19.50 36.16
CA PHE A 313 -10.49 19.35 37.57
C PHE A 313 -9.46 19.97 38.51
N LEU A 314 -9.91 20.35 39.70
CA LEU A 314 -9.07 20.94 40.72
C LEU A 314 -9.62 20.59 42.10
N TRP A 315 -8.83 19.91 42.91
CA TRP A 315 -9.21 19.43 44.24
C TRP A 315 -8.37 20.10 45.31
N ALA A 316 -9.02 20.52 46.39
CA ALA A 316 -8.34 20.87 47.62
C ALA A 316 -8.51 19.75 48.63
N LEU A 317 -7.40 19.25 49.18
CA LEU A 317 -7.34 18.17 50.15
C LEU A 317 -6.90 18.71 51.50
N ASP A 318 -7.32 18.06 52.57
CA ASP A 318 -6.78 18.27 53.91
C ASP A 318 -5.46 17.48 54.13
N SER A 319 -4.89 17.59 55.33
CA SER A 319 -3.67 16.88 55.72
C SER A 319 -3.82 15.35 55.81
N SER A 320 -5.05 14.83 55.82
CA SER A 320 -5.35 13.39 55.83
C SER A 320 -5.60 12.83 54.43
N GLY A 321 -5.63 13.67 53.39
CA GLY A 321 -5.97 13.28 52.02
C GLY A 321 -7.48 13.18 51.76
N THR A 322 -8.29 13.84 52.58
CA THR A 322 -9.75 13.97 52.38
C THR A 322 -10.06 15.19 51.53
N VAL A 323 -10.97 15.06 50.57
CA VAL A 323 -11.37 16.14 49.66
C VAL A 323 -12.22 17.18 50.39
N LEU A 324 -11.71 18.39 50.54
CA LEU A 324 -12.43 19.53 51.14
C LEU A 324 -13.42 20.16 50.16
N ALA A 325 -12.98 20.35 48.91
CA ALA A 325 -13.79 20.87 47.82
C ALA A 325 -13.19 20.50 46.46
N ARG A 326 -14.05 20.47 45.44
CA ARG A 326 -13.68 20.30 44.03
C ARG A 326 -14.17 21.51 43.24
N GLY A 327 -13.36 21.98 42.31
CA GLY A 327 -13.72 23.09 41.42
C GLY A 327 -14.71 22.67 40.33
N GLU A 328 -14.67 21.41 39.90
CA GLU A 328 -15.52 20.89 38.83
C GLU A 328 -16.89 20.37 39.31
N ASP A 329 -16.99 19.95 40.59
CA ASP A 329 -18.21 19.41 41.19
C ASP A 329 -18.27 19.76 42.68
N SER A 330 -18.86 20.93 42.98
CA SER A 330 -18.94 21.45 44.34
C SER A 330 -19.80 20.60 45.29
N GLU A 331 -20.60 19.67 44.76
CA GLU A 331 -21.49 18.80 45.53
C GLU A 331 -20.77 17.56 46.07
N LYS A 332 -19.64 17.15 45.47
CA LYS A 332 -18.82 16.00 45.91
C LYS A 332 -17.64 16.43 46.77
N PHE A 333 -17.64 15.97 48.02
CA PHE A 333 -16.64 16.31 49.05
C PHE A 333 -16.63 15.23 50.14
N GLY A 334 -15.59 15.22 50.96
CA GLY A 334 -15.46 14.34 52.12
C GLY A 334 -15.02 12.91 51.80
N ASP A 335 -14.81 12.56 50.53
CA ASP A 335 -14.22 11.30 50.13
C ASP A 335 -12.69 11.33 50.30
N SER A 336 -12.12 10.17 50.64
CA SER A 336 -10.68 10.04 50.85
C SER A 336 -10.00 9.57 49.57
N VAL A 337 -8.97 10.31 49.16
CA VAL A 337 -8.08 9.97 48.03
C VAL A 337 -6.66 9.70 48.53
N ALA A 338 -6.49 9.47 49.84
CA ALA A 338 -5.18 9.21 50.47
C ALA A 338 -4.48 7.94 49.97
N GLY A 339 -5.21 7.03 49.31
CA GLY A 339 -4.65 5.82 48.70
C GLY A 339 -3.91 6.08 47.38
N ASP A 340 -4.08 7.26 46.77
CA ASP A 340 -3.40 7.61 45.52
C ASP A 340 -1.91 7.92 45.77
N PRO A 341 -0.96 7.23 45.10
CA PRO A 341 0.47 7.50 45.24
C PRO A 341 0.86 8.96 44.92
N LEU A 342 0.12 9.63 44.04
CA LEU A 342 0.32 11.05 43.73
C LEU A 342 0.02 11.94 44.95
N VAL A 343 -1.08 11.66 45.65
CA VAL A 343 -1.52 12.41 46.84
C VAL A 343 -0.58 12.18 48.02
N GLN A 344 -0.15 10.94 48.23
CA GLN A 344 0.79 10.59 49.31
C GLN A 344 2.08 11.40 49.22
N LYS A 345 2.72 11.40 48.04
CA LYS A 345 3.95 12.18 47.81
C LYS A 345 3.75 13.69 47.97
N ALA A 346 2.57 14.20 47.63
CA ALA A 346 2.25 15.62 47.86
C ALA A 346 2.10 15.94 49.35
N LEU A 347 1.42 15.10 50.12
CA LEU A 347 1.28 15.28 51.58
C LEU A 347 2.61 15.13 52.32
N GLU A 348 3.55 14.35 51.78
CA GLU A 348 4.94 14.27 52.25
C GLU A 348 5.75 15.56 51.97
N GLY A 349 5.19 16.51 51.22
CA GLY A 349 5.79 17.81 50.95
C GLY A 349 6.47 17.94 49.58
N THR A 350 6.30 16.96 48.70
CA THR A 350 6.89 16.97 47.34
C THR A 350 5.86 17.27 46.27
N ALA A 351 6.09 18.30 45.46
CA ALA A 351 5.27 18.58 44.29
C ALA A 351 5.57 17.55 43.18
N VAL A 352 4.55 16.82 42.72
CA VAL A 352 4.70 15.68 41.81
C VAL A 352 3.67 15.69 40.70
N THR A 353 3.96 14.99 39.60
CA THR A 353 3.02 14.76 38.49
C THR A 353 2.89 13.28 38.20
N SER A 354 1.74 12.87 37.69
CA SER A 354 1.49 11.50 37.25
C SER A 354 0.49 11.48 36.09
N ILE A 355 0.45 10.34 35.42
CA ILE A 355 -0.67 9.97 34.56
C ILE A 355 -1.61 9.11 35.39
N GLY A 356 -2.90 9.46 35.38
CA GLY A 356 -3.96 8.71 36.05
C GLY A 356 -5.03 8.26 35.05
N SER A 357 -5.78 7.24 35.41
CA SER A 357 -6.99 6.81 34.69
C SER A 357 -8.18 7.02 35.60
N ARG A 358 -9.25 7.65 35.10
CA ARG A 358 -10.52 7.82 35.82
C ARG A 358 -11.64 7.13 35.08
N ASP A 359 -12.61 6.60 35.81
CA ASP A 359 -13.79 5.99 35.20
C ASP A 359 -14.66 7.07 34.57
N GLY A 360 -14.77 7.05 33.23
CA GLY A 360 -15.72 7.87 32.49
C GLY A 360 -17.05 7.14 32.28
N ALA A 361 -18.06 7.86 31.81
CA ALA A 361 -19.40 7.31 31.58
C ALA A 361 -19.43 6.14 30.58
N PHE A 362 -18.51 6.14 29.60
CA PHE A 362 -18.46 5.16 28.52
C PHE A 362 -17.14 4.40 28.42
N ALA A 363 -16.04 5.03 28.84
CA ALA A 363 -14.69 4.46 28.80
C ALA A 363 -13.82 5.11 29.88
N PRO A 364 -12.73 4.46 30.31
CA PRO A 364 -11.71 5.08 31.15
C PRO A 364 -11.12 6.31 30.44
N ILE A 365 -10.94 7.40 31.18
CA ILE A 365 -10.39 8.66 30.69
C ILE A 365 -8.98 8.82 31.26
N ILE A 366 -7.99 8.90 30.37
CA ILE A 366 -6.63 9.23 30.77
C ILE A 366 -6.54 10.70 31.17
N THR A 367 -5.86 10.95 32.28
CA THR A 367 -5.66 12.28 32.86
C THR A 367 -4.21 12.53 33.18
N ILE A 368 -3.79 13.77 32.98
CA ILE A 368 -2.52 14.29 33.45
C ILE A 368 -2.82 15.00 34.76
N GLN A 369 -2.11 14.62 35.81
CA GLN A 369 -2.39 15.08 37.17
C GLN A 369 -1.13 15.65 37.80
N ALA A 370 -1.30 16.69 38.59
CA ALA A 370 -0.26 17.26 39.43
C ALA A 370 -0.77 17.48 40.84
N ALA A 371 0.01 17.08 41.84
CA ALA A 371 -0.31 17.31 43.24
C ALA A 371 0.79 18.13 43.91
N VAL A 372 0.37 19.17 44.63
CA VAL A 372 1.26 20.14 45.26
C VAL A 372 0.85 20.34 46.72
N PRO A 373 1.79 20.27 47.68
CA PRO A 373 1.49 20.53 49.09
C PRO A 373 1.07 21.98 49.34
N ILE A 374 0.12 22.14 50.26
CA ILE A 374 -0.13 23.39 50.97
C ILE A 374 0.51 23.24 52.35
N LYS A 375 1.52 24.08 52.66
CA LYS A 375 2.32 24.03 53.91
C LYS A 375 1.45 23.67 55.13
N SER A 376 1.65 22.46 55.66
CA SER A 376 1.00 21.86 56.83
C SER A 376 -0.55 21.86 56.88
N ARG A 377 -1.22 22.17 55.76
CA ARG A 377 -2.70 22.28 55.69
C ARG A 377 -3.35 21.25 54.76
N GLY A 378 -2.58 20.61 53.88
CA GLY A 378 -3.08 19.60 52.94
C GLY A 378 -2.39 19.70 51.58
N ALA A 379 -3.11 19.46 50.50
CA ALA A 379 -2.56 19.49 49.14
C ALA A 379 -3.61 19.98 48.12
N ILE A 380 -3.14 20.49 46.99
CA ILE A 380 -3.96 20.76 45.80
C ILE A 380 -3.62 19.73 44.74
N VAL A 381 -4.65 19.13 44.14
CA VAL A 381 -4.52 18.27 42.96
C VAL A 381 -5.18 18.96 41.78
N ALA A 382 -4.40 19.30 40.76
CA ALA A 382 -4.91 19.78 39.49
C ALA A 382 -4.80 18.69 38.44
N GLY A 383 -5.70 18.68 37.46
CA GLY A 383 -5.51 17.81 36.32
C GLY A 383 -6.30 18.19 35.09
N THR A 384 -5.82 17.66 33.97
CA THR A 384 -6.36 17.85 32.64
C THR A 384 -6.59 16.49 31.97
N THR A 385 -7.68 16.35 31.23
CA THR A 385 -8.02 15.10 30.52
C THR A 385 -7.33 15.04 29.17
N ILE A 386 -6.85 13.87 28.79
CA ILE A 386 -6.39 13.59 27.41
C ILE A 386 -7.62 13.15 26.61
N ASP A 387 -8.21 14.08 25.87
CA ASP A 387 -9.43 13.87 25.12
C ASP A 387 -9.18 13.79 23.59
N ASN A 388 -10.26 13.71 22.82
CA ASN A 388 -10.17 13.68 21.37
C ASN A 388 -9.61 14.99 20.79
N ALA A 389 -9.85 16.14 21.43
CA ALA A 389 -9.33 17.42 20.96
C ALA A 389 -7.80 17.47 21.07
N PHE A 390 -7.24 16.91 22.15
CA PHE A 390 -5.80 16.71 22.27
C PHE A 390 -5.26 15.81 21.15
N ALA A 391 -5.89 14.65 20.92
CA ALA A 391 -5.46 13.74 19.85
C ALA A 391 -5.53 14.38 18.45
N ASP A 392 -6.57 15.17 18.18
CA ASP A 392 -6.73 15.92 16.92
C ASP A 392 -5.68 17.02 16.77
N GLY A 393 -5.31 17.70 17.86
CA GLY A 393 -4.22 18.67 17.87
C GLY A 393 -2.88 18.05 17.46
N ILE A 394 -2.63 16.83 17.93
CA ILE A 394 -1.43 16.06 17.57
C ILE A 394 -1.48 15.65 16.11
N LYS A 395 -2.60 15.10 15.63
CA LYS A 395 -2.77 14.77 14.21
C LYS A 395 -2.56 15.98 13.30
N LYS A 396 -3.01 17.18 13.69
CA LYS A 396 -2.75 18.41 12.92
C LYS A 396 -1.27 18.79 12.89
N ALA A 397 -0.52 18.49 13.95
CA ALA A 397 0.90 18.79 14.04
C ALA A 397 1.78 17.75 13.34
N THR A 398 1.41 16.47 13.40
CA THR A 398 2.25 15.36 12.94
C THR A 398 1.76 14.69 11.65
N GLY A 399 0.47 14.79 11.35
CA GLY A 399 -0.17 14.11 10.20
C GLY A 399 -0.62 12.68 10.49
N PHE A 400 -0.26 12.10 11.64
CA PHE A 400 -0.53 10.69 11.93
C PHE A 400 -1.83 10.47 12.72
N GLU A 401 -2.42 9.30 12.50
CA GLU A 401 -3.57 8.86 13.30
C GLU A 401 -3.08 8.45 14.69
N THR A 402 -3.67 9.08 15.71
CA THR A 402 -3.35 8.85 17.12
C THR A 402 -4.55 8.27 17.87
N SER A 403 -4.29 7.34 18.79
CA SER A 403 -5.27 6.81 19.73
C SER A 403 -4.67 6.66 21.11
N ILE A 404 -5.45 6.92 22.16
CA ILE A 404 -5.07 6.79 23.56
C ILE A 404 -6.01 5.79 24.23
N TYR A 405 -5.43 4.79 24.89
CA TYR A 405 -6.13 3.76 25.62
C TYR A 405 -5.92 3.94 27.13
N GLY A 406 -6.99 3.81 27.92
CA GLY A 406 -6.92 3.61 29.37
C GLY A 406 -6.93 2.11 29.68
N GLY A 407 -5.83 1.60 30.23
CA GLY A 407 -5.54 0.17 30.20
C GLY A 407 -5.63 -0.36 28.76
N ASN A 408 -6.58 -1.27 28.51
CA ASN A 408 -6.83 -1.81 27.18
C ASN A 408 -8.09 -1.25 26.49
N THR A 409 -8.71 -0.19 27.02
CA THR A 409 -9.97 0.37 26.49
C THR A 409 -9.71 1.72 25.85
N LEU A 410 -10.23 1.94 24.64
CA LEU A 410 -9.98 3.18 23.88
C LEU A 410 -10.65 4.38 24.55
N SER A 411 -9.83 5.34 25.00
CA SER A 411 -10.25 6.57 25.70
C SER A 411 -10.47 7.72 24.72
N ALA A 412 -9.52 7.93 23.82
CA ALA A 412 -9.56 9.02 22.84
C ALA A 412 -8.93 8.57 21.53
N THR A 413 -9.40 9.08 20.41
CA THR A 413 -8.90 8.70 19.10
C THR A 413 -9.13 9.79 18.06
N THR A 414 -8.30 9.78 17.04
CA THR A 414 -8.43 10.55 15.81
C THR A 414 -9.22 9.80 14.72
N PHE A 415 -9.43 8.49 14.90
CA PHE A 415 -10.27 7.69 14.02
C PHE A 415 -11.74 8.10 14.12
N VAL A 416 -12.41 8.08 12.97
CA VAL A 416 -13.84 8.37 12.82
C VAL A 416 -14.48 7.13 12.18
N THR A 417 -15.67 6.77 12.65
CA THR A 417 -16.43 5.64 12.10
C THR A 417 -16.97 5.94 10.70
N ALA A 418 -17.54 4.93 10.04
CA ALA A 418 -18.05 5.03 8.67
C ALA A 418 -19.15 6.11 8.47
N ASP A 419 -19.79 6.57 9.54
CA ASP A 419 -20.76 7.67 9.52
C ASP A 419 -20.11 9.07 9.39
N GLY A 420 -18.77 9.15 9.47
CA GLY A 420 -18.01 10.39 9.38
C GLY A 420 -18.20 11.34 10.57
N LYS A 421 -18.86 10.90 11.65
CA LYS A 421 -19.22 11.76 12.78
C LYS A 421 -18.87 11.18 14.14
N THR A 422 -19.04 9.87 14.34
CA THR A 422 -18.80 9.26 15.65
C THR A 422 -17.39 8.69 15.77
N ARG A 423 -16.91 8.57 17.00
CA ARG A 423 -15.59 8.00 17.32
C ARG A 423 -15.80 6.68 18.06
N PRO A 424 -15.01 5.63 17.76
CA PRO A 424 -15.19 4.30 18.35
C PRO A 424 -14.65 4.18 19.78
N VAL A 425 -14.93 5.15 20.66
CA VAL A 425 -14.48 5.15 22.07
C VAL A 425 -15.11 3.98 22.84
N GLY A 426 -14.38 3.39 23.79
CA GLY A 426 -14.83 2.25 24.59
C GLY A 426 -14.54 0.87 23.99
N ILE A 427 -14.04 0.80 22.75
CA ILE A 427 -13.59 -0.45 22.15
C ILE A 427 -12.34 -0.95 22.88
N LYS A 428 -12.31 -2.25 23.20
CA LYS A 428 -11.16 -2.91 23.80
C LYS A 428 -10.15 -3.32 22.74
N GLU A 429 -8.88 -3.09 23.02
CA GLU A 429 -7.78 -3.68 22.27
C GLU A 429 -7.68 -5.17 22.65
N GLU A 430 -7.91 -6.04 21.67
CA GLU A 430 -7.93 -7.49 21.87
C GLU A 430 -6.60 -8.15 21.49
N ASN A 431 -5.69 -7.43 20.83
CA ASN A 431 -4.41 -7.98 20.41
C ASN A 431 -3.55 -8.42 21.61
N ALA A 432 -3.23 -9.72 21.66
CA ALA A 432 -2.47 -10.33 22.75
C ALA A 432 -1.05 -9.78 22.88
N GLN A 433 -0.42 -9.35 21.77
CA GLN A 433 0.92 -8.76 21.81
C GLN A 433 0.89 -7.39 22.47
N VAL A 434 -0.15 -6.57 22.20
CA VAL A 434 -0.30 -5.25 22.84
C VAL A 434 -0.49 -5.40 24.34
N LYS A 435 -1.31 -6.36 24.78
CA LYS A 435 -1.52 -6.64 26.21
C LYS A 435 -0.23 -7.09 26.91
N SER A 436 0.43 -8.11 26.37
CA SER A 436 1.59 -8.71 27.03
C SER A 436 2.88 -7.87 26.94
N GLN A 437 3.12 -7.16 25.84
CA GLN A 437 4.36 -6.38 25.69
C GLN A 437 4.21 -4.94 26.15
N VAL A 438 3.08 -4.29 25.87
CA VAL A 438 2.92 -2.87 26.19
C VAL A 438 2.32 -2.67 27.58
N LEU A 439 1.25 -3.37 27.92
CA LEU A 439 0.57 -3.19 29.21
C LEU A 439 1.22 -3.97 30.36
N GLU A 440 1.73 -5.19 30.13
CA GLU A 440 2.37 -5.99 31.18
C GLU A 440 3.86 -5.67 31.33
N LYS A 441 4.63 -5.60 30.23
CA LYS A 441 6.08 -5.34 30.28
C LYS A 441 6.47 -3.87 30.21
N GLY A 442 5.58 -2.99 29.73
CA GLY A 442 5.90 -1.57 29.55
C GLY A 442 6.93 -1.30 28.46
N GLU A 443 6.94 -2.11 27.39
CA GLU A 443 7.82 -1.98 26.22
C GLU A 443 7.05 -1.40 25.02
N SER A 444 7.77 -0.77 24.08
CA SER A 444 7.19 -0.33 22.82
C SER A 444 6.95 -1.51 21.86
N LEU A 445 5.92 -1.41 21.03
CA LEU A 445 5.58 -2.46 20.07
C LEU A 445 5.24 -1.91 18.69
N ASN A 446 5.96 -2.37 17.68
CA ASN A 446 5.70 -2.09 16.28
C ASN A 446 4.84 -3.21 15.69
N LEU A 447 3.69 -2.87 15.14
CA LEU A 447 2.72 -3.85 14.67
C LEU A 447 2.04 -3.41 13.37
N ALA A 448 1.78 -4.39 12.49
CA ALA A 448 0.86 -4.23 11.36
C ALA A 448 -0.50 -4.82 11.72
N LEU A 449 -1.56 -4.01 11.69
CA LEU A 449 -2.91 -4.41 12.09
C LEU A 449 -3.97 -3.83 11.16
N LYS A 450 -5.23 -4.20 11.37
CA LYS A 450 -6.37 -3.59 10.67
C LYS A 450 -7.22 -2.80 11.65
N ILE A 451 -7.45 -1.53 11.34
CA ILE A 451 -8.33 -0.64 12.10
C ILE A 451 -9.49 -0.26 11.18
N LEU A 452 -10.72 -0.53 11.62
CA LEU A 452 -11.94 -0.29 10.83
C LEU A 452 -11.89 -0.89 9.40
N GLY A 453 -11.24 -2.06 9.26
CA GLY A 453 -11.08 -2.76 7.98
C GLY A 453 -9.90 -2.28 7.12
N VAL A 454 -9.26 -1.16 7.47
CA VAL A 454 -8.11 -0.59 6.75
C VAL A 454 -6.80 -1.11 7.37
N PRO A 455 -5.83 -1.58 6.58
CA PRO A 455 -4.55 -2.03 7.10
C PRO A 455 -3.63 -0.84 7.46
N TYR A 456 -3.11 -0.84 8.68
CA TYR A 456 -2.20 0.17 9.23
C TYR A 456 -0.83 -0.44 9.58
N LEU A 457 0.19 0.40 9.55
CA LEU A 457 1.40 0.22 10.37
C LEU A 457 1.25 1.12 11.59
N GLY A 458 1.52 0.60 12.77
CA GLY A 458 1.40 1.36 14.00
C GLY A 458 2.44 1.01 15.05
N VAL A 459 2.67 1.97 15.92
CA VAL A 459 3.57 1.88 17.07
C VAL A 459 2.75 2.12 18.32
N TYR A 460 2.89 1.22 19.27
CA TYR A 460 2.30 1.35 20.60
C TYR A 460 3.37 1.73 21.62
N LEU A 461 3.09 2.76 22.41
CA LEU A 461 3.93 3.21 23.53
C LEU A 461 3.15 3.16 24.85
N PRO A 462 3.74 2.64 25.93
CA PRO A 462 3.07 2.59 27.22
C PRO A 462 2.99 3.98 27.86
N LEU A 463 1.84 4.29 28.45
CA LEU A 463 1.68 5.43 29.36
C LEU A 463 1.88 4.95 30.79
N LYS A 464 2.91 5.46 31.45
CA LYS A 464 3.28 5.05 32.80
C LYS A 464 2.87 6.08 33.84
N ASP A 465 2.48 5.59 35.01
CA ASP A 465 2.25 6.42 36.20
C ASP A 465 3.57 6.74 36.93
N ILE A 466 3.45 7.47 38.04
CA ILE A 466 4.57 7.82 38.92
C ILE A 466 5.26 6.61 39.59
N THR A 467 4.68 5.41 39.47
CA THR A 467 5.25 4.14 39.97
C THR A 467 5.87 3.31 38.85
N GLU A 468 6.03 3.87 37.64
CA GLU A 468 6.49 3.19 36.42
C GLU A 468 5.55 2.08 35.92
N LYS A 469 4.32 2.01 36.44
CA LYS A 469 3.32 1.02 36.01
C LYS A 469 2.55 1.54 34.79
N PRO A 470 2.34 0.72 33.76
CA PRO A 470 1.51 1.10 32.61
C PRO A 470 0.04 1.28 33.02
N VAL A 471 -0.47 2.52 32.92
CA VAL A 471 -1.88 2.86 33.14
C VAL A 471 -2.67 2.96 31.83
N GLY A 472 -1.98 2.96 30.69
CA GLY A 472 -2.59 3.07 29.37
C GLY A 472 -1.59 2.89 28.25
N VAL A 473 -2.06 3.13 27.03
CA VAL A 473 -1.25 2.98 25.81
C VAL A 473 -1.54 4.11 24.83
N ILE A 474 -0.48 4.67 24.24
CA ILE A 474 -0.55 5.49 23.04
C ILE A 474 -0.41 4.58 21.83
N PHE A 475 -1.22 4.81 20.82
CA PHE A 475 -1.06 4.29 19.48
C PHE A 475 -0.85 5.45 18.51
N VAL A 476 0.16 5.34 17.65
CA VAL A 476 0.35 6.20 16.48
C VAL A 476 0.46 5.31 15.25
N GLY A 477 -0.25 5.65 14.17
CA GLY A 477 -0.27 4.83 12.98
C GLY A 477 -0.49 5.58 11.68
N GLU A 478 -0.09 4.91 10.60
CA GLU A 478 -0.21 5.36 9.22
C GLU A 478 -0.84 4.24 8.36
N PRO A 479 -1.75 4.58 7.44
CA PRO A 479 -2.31 3.60 6.52
C PRO A 479 -1.22 2.95 5.67
N GLN A 480 -1.27 1.62 5.50
CA GLN A 480 -0.36 0.92 4.57
C GLN A 480 -0.50 1.41 3.13
N THR A 481 -1.61 2.06 2.81
CA THR A 481 -1.90 2.63 1.50
C THR A 481 -0.96 3.77 1.16
N GLU A 482 -0.69 4.66 2.12
CA GLU A 482 0.24 5.79 1.96
C GLU A 482 1.69 5.29 1.82
N VAL A 483 2.07 4.33 2.66
CA VAL A 483 3.38 3.64 2.58
C VAL A 483 3.58 2.97 1.21
N LEU A 484 2.54 2.30 0.71
CA LEU A 484 2.55 1.67 -0.62
C LEU A 484 2.56 2.67 -1.76
N GLN A 485 1.96 3.85 -1.62
CA GLN A 485 2.04 4.92 -2.61
C GLN A 485 3.48 5.42 -2.75
N THR A 486 4.15 5.69 -1.64
CA THR A 486 5.57 6.08 -1.64
C THR A 486 6.44 5.00 -2.28
N ALA A 487 6.23 3.73 -1.91
CA ALA A 487 6.97 2.62 -2.51
C ALA A 487 6.64 2.41 -4.00
N GLY A 488 5.38 2.57 -4.38
CA GLY A 488 4.86 2.32 -5.72
C GLY A 488 5.55 3.17 -6.79
N ALA A 489 5.78 4.46 -6.51
CA ALA A 489 6.48 5.36 -7.43
C ALA A 489 7.93 4.91 -7.71
N SER A 490 8.65 4.50 -6.67
CA SER A 490 10.02 4.00 -6.79
C SER A 490 10.09 2.61 -7.44
N ILE A 491 9.09 1.76 -7.21
CA ILE A 491 8.94 0.45 -7.89
C ILE A 491 8.65 0.67 -9.38
N GLU A 492 7.73 1.58 -9.73
CA GLU A 492 7.41 1.94 -11.11
C GLU A 492 8.67 2.42 -11.86
N LEU A 493 9.47 3.30 -11.26
CA LEU A 493 10.72 3.77 -11.83
C LEU A 493 11.74 2.65 -12.02
N THR A 494 11.81 1.69 -11.09
CA THR A 494 12.66 0.50 -11.20
C THR A 494 12.24 -0.35 -12.41
N PHE A 495 10.94 -0.54 -12.62
CA PHE A 495 10.42 -1.28 -13.78
C PHE A 495 10.69 -0.56 -15.10
N ILE A 496 10.45 0.75 -15.17
CA ILE A 496 10.76 1.57 -16.35
C ILE A 496 12.25 1.48 -16.69
N SER A 497 13.12 1.67 -15.69
CA SER A 497 14.57 1.59 -15.88
C SER A 497 15.01 0.21 -16.35
N THR A 498 14.42 -0.84 -15.79
CA THR A 498 14.68 -2.23 -16.19
C THR A 498 14.31 -2.45 -17.65
N VAL A 499 13.13 -2.00 -18.09
CA VAL A 499 12.70 -2.14 -19.49
C VAL A 499 13.58 -1.34 -20.44
N ALA A 500 13.95 -0.11 -20.08
CA ALA A 500 14.83 0.72 -20.88
C ALA A 500 16.21 0.07 -21.08
N LEU A 501 16.81 -0.45 -20.00
CA LEU A 501 18.10 -1.15 -20.05
C LEU A 501 18.00 -2.47 -20.83
N LEU A 502 16.89 -3.20 -20.70
CA LEU A 502 16.63 -4.40 -21.50
C LEU A 502 16.58 -4.09 -22.99
N LEU A 503 15.85 -3.06 -23.41
CA LEU A 503 15.78 -2.64 -24.81
C LEU A 503 17.15 -2.19 -25.33
N LEU A 504 17.91 -1.46 -24.52
CA LEU A 504 19.27 -1.03 -24.87
C LEU A 504 20.23 -2.23 -24.99
N SER A 505 20.05 -3.27 -24.17
CA SER A 505 20.90 -4.47 -24.15
C SER A 505 20.77 -5.36 -25.40
N VAL A 506 19.70 -5.20 -26.19
CA VAL A 506 19.47 -5.97 -27.42
C VAL A 506 20.61 -5.75 -28.43
N ILE A 507 21.07 -4.51 -28.59
CA ILE A 507 22.13 -4.15 -29.54
C ILE A 507 23.47 -4.82 -29.19
N PRO A 508 24.05 -4.64 -27.99
CA PRO A 508 25.31 -5.30 -27.63
C PRO A 508 25.18 -6.82 -27.61
N SER A 509 24.04 -7.38 -27.17
CA SER A 509 23.76 -8.82 -27.23
C SER A 509 23.92 -9.36 -28.65
N TYR A 510 23.35 -8.67 -29.64
CA TYR A 510 23.47 -9.05 -31.05
C TYR A 510 24.90 -8.89 -31.60
N LEU A 511 25.58 -7.78 -31.28
CA LEU A 511 26.95 -7.53 -31.73
C LEU A 511 27.93 -8.58 -31.20
N ILE A 512 27.80 -8.95 -29.92
CA ILE A 512 28.62 -9.99 -29.30
C ILE A 512 28.33 -11.35 -29.92
N ALA A 513 27.05 -11.72 -30.08
CA ALA A 513 26.67 -12.96 -30.74
C ALA A 513 27.22 -13.06 -32.17
N LYS A 514 27.15 -11.97 -32.94
CA LYS A 514 27.68 -11.88 -34.30
C LYS A 514 29.21 -11.99 -34.32
N TYR A 515 29.91 -11.35 -33.40
CA TYR A 515 31.37 -11.42 -33.30
C TYR A 515 31.84 -12.84 -33.02
N ILE A 516 31.22 -13.52 -32.05
CA ILE A 516 31.55 -14.91 -31.70
C ILE A 516 31.23 -15.84 -32.88
N ALA A 517 30.06 -15.69 -33.52
CA ALA A 517 29.69 -16.49 -34.68
C ALA A 517 30.72 -16.38 -35.82
N LYS A 518 31.20 -15.18 -36.11
CA LYS A 518 32.21 -14.92 -37.15
C LYS A 518 33.60 -15.50 -36.83
N GLN A 519 33.91 -15.78 -35.57
CA GLN A 519 35.20 -16.39 -35.20
C GLN A 519 35.17 -17.91 -35.23
N VAL A 520 33.98 -18.50 -35.17
CA VAL A 520 33.78 -19.95 -35.17
C VAL A 520 33.51 -20.48 -36.57
N GLU A 521 32.89 -19.67 -37.44
CA GLU A 521 32.85 -19.83 -38.90
C GLU A 521 34.20 -19.48 -39.53
#